data_AF-A0A382KXV3-F1
#
_entry.id   AF-A0A382KXV3-F1
#
_cell.length_a   1.000
_cell.length_b   1.000
_cell.length_c   1.000
_cell.angle_alpha   90.00
_cell.angle_beta   90.00
_cell.angle_gamma   90.00
#
_symmetry.space_group_name_H-M   'P 1'
#
loop_
_entity.id
_entity.type
_entity.pdbx_description
1 polymer ?
#
loop_
_entity_poly.entity_id
_entity_poly.type
_entity_poly.pdbx_seq_one_letter_code
_entity_poly.pdbx_strand_id
1 'polypeptide(L)' 'MLKTYGVWGKKKFMGREYMGISRMTYVIDEEGIIIQVYEKVKTISHAKDILDNLK' A
#
# COMPACT_ATOMS: atom_id res chain seq x y z
N MET A 1 12.14 2.61 8.42
CA MET A 1 11.26 1.55 7.88
C MET A 1 10.16 2.11 6.98
N LEU A 2 9.13 2.82 7.44
CA LEU A 2 8.02 3.26 6.55
C LEU A 2 8.47 4.12 5.33
N LYS A 3 9.50 4.97 5.50
CA LYS A 3 10.07 5.75 4.39
C LYS A 3 10.67 4.88 3.28
N THR A 4 11.27 3.73 3.62
CA THR A 4 11.92 2.84 2.63
C THR A 4 10.91 2.08 1.79
N TYR A 5 9.70 1.84 2.32
CA TYR A 5 8.59 1.27 1.56
C TYR A 5 7.86 2.31 0.68
N GLY A 6 8.23 3.60 0.73
CA GLY A 6 7.59 4.63 -0.09
C GLY A 6 6.15 4.99 0.33
N VAL A 7 5.68 4.51 1.50
CA VAL A 7 4.30 4.80 1.96
C VAL A 7 4.11 6.24 2.47
N TRP A 8 5.20 6.97 2.70
CA TRP A 8 5.17 8.34 3.20
C TRP A 8 5.21 9.32 2.01
N GLY A 9 4.12 10.07 1.82
CA GLY A 9 3.99 10.96 0.67
C GLY A 9 3.25 12.26 0.99
N LYS A 10 3.37 13.23 0.08
CA LYS A 10 2.57 14.45 0.11
C LYS A 10 1.12 14.12 -0.24
N LYS A 11 0.20 14.59 0.58
CA LYS A 11 -1.24 14.58 0.32
C LYS A 11 -1.72 16.02 0.22
N LYS A 12 -2.59 16.27 -0.76
CA LYS A 12 -3.27 17.56 -0.92
C LYS A 12 -4.75 17.35 -0.66
N PHE A 13 -5.30 18.08 0.29
CA PHE A 13 -6.74 18.06 0.57
C PHE A 13 -7.20 19.47 0.87
N MET A 14 -8.25 19.89 0.17
CA MET A 14 -8.86 21.22 0.30
C MET A 14 -7.83 22.36 0.27
N GLY A 15 -6.92 22.33 -0.73
CA GLY A 15 -5.91 23.38 -0.92
C GLY A 15 -4.74 23.35 0.06
N ARG A 16 -4.74 22.45 1.07
CA ARG A 16 -3.64 22.27 2.02
C ARG A 16 -2.81 21.06 1.67
N GLU A 17 -1.49 21.18 1.77
CA GLU A 17 -0.53 20.08 1.62
C GLU A 17 -0.06 19.60 3.00
N TYR A 18 -0.04 18.29 3.18
CA TYR A 18 0.47 17.65 4.40
C TYR A 18 1.15 16.35 4.04
N MET A 19 2.11 15.96 4.87
CA MET A 19 2.70 14.63 4.77
C MET A 19 1.78 13.64 5.45
N GLY A 20 1.57 12.49 4.81
CA GLY A 20 0.78 11.43 5.39
C GLY A 20 1.17 10.06 4.90
N ILE A 21 0.72 9.05 5.65
CA ILE A 21 0.89 7.65 5.28
C ILE A 21 -0.21 7.27 4.29
N SER A 22 0.18 6.68 3.17
CA SER A 22 -0.72 6.04 2.20
C SER A 22 -0.96 4.59 2.61
N ARG A 23 -2.20 4.13 2.47
CA ARG A 23 -2.53 2.73 2.72
C ARG A 23 -2.06 1.90 1.54
N MET A 24 -1.11 1.02 1.80
CA MET A 24 -0.49 0.12 0.84
C MET A 24 -0.33 -1.26 1.47
N THR A 25 -0.32 -2.30 0.64
CA THR A 25 -0.03 -3.67 1.06
C THR A 25 1.03 -4.25 0.15
N TYR A 26 2.02 -4.92 0.72
CA TYR A 26 3.12 -5.55 0.01
C TYR A 26 3.05 -7.04 0.26
N VAL A 27 3.13 -7.85 -0.79
CA VAL A 27 3.33 -9.30 -0.69
C VAL A 27 4.80 -9.56 -0.90
N ILE A 28 5.40 -10.26 0.05
CA ILE A 28 6.84 -10.56 0.09
C ILE A 28 6.96 -12.08 0.11
N ASP A 29 7.80 -12.63 -0.75
CA ASP A 29 8.09 -14.06 -0.78
C ASP A 29 9.09 -14.48 0.32
N GLU A 30 9.42 -15.76 0.35
CA GLU A 30 10.35 -16.36 1.33
C GLU A 30 11.80 -15.87 1.18
N GLU A 31 12.18 -15.34 0.02
CA GLU A 31 13.51 -14.75 -0.25
C GLU A 31 13.58 -13.26 0.14
N GLY A 32 12.45 -12.68 0.57
CA GLY A 32 12.36 -11.28 0.96
C GLY A 32 12.13 -10.32 -0.21
N ILE A 33 11.74 -10.83 -1.38
CA ILE A 33 11.46 -10.04 -2.58
C ILE A 33 9.99 -9.63 -2.58
N ILE A 34 9.71 -8.36 -2.87
CA ILE A 34 8.35 -7.86 -3.05
C ILE A 34 7.83 -8.33 -4.41
N ILE A 35 6.89 -9.28 -4.39
CA ILE A 35 6.29 -9.84 -5.61
C ILE A 35 5.02 -9.10 -6.04
N GLN A 36 4.37 -8.39 -5.12
CA GLN A 36 3.16 -7.62 -5.42
C GLN A 36 2.97 -6.41 -4.50
N VAL A 37 2.45 -5.32 -5.06
CA VAL A 37 2.13 -4.08 -4.34
C VAL A 37 0.71 -3.65 -4.64
N TYR A 38 -0.07 -3.39 -3.60
CA TYR A 38 -1.43 -2.87 -3.70
C TYR A 38 -1.47 -1.45 -3.15
N GLU A 39 -1.88 -0.50 -3.98
CA GLU A 39 -2.05 0.90 -3.60
C GLU A 39 -3.53 1.30 -3.59
N LYS A 40 -3.89 2.31 -2.79
CA LYS A 40 -5.24 2.91 -2.77
C LYS A 40 -6.38 1.88 -2.59
N VAL A 41 -6.12 0.90 -1.73
CA VAL A 41 -7.00 -0.26 -1.53
C VAL A 41 -8.31 0.12 -0.85
N LYS A 42 -9.40 -0.55 -1.26
CA LYS A 42 -10.70 -0.43 -0.59
C LYS A 42 -10.74 -1.40 0.58
N THR A 43 -10.86 -0.88 1.81
CA THR A 43 -10.81 -1.69 3.04
C THR A 43 -11.72 -2.91 3.01
N ILE A 44 -12.91 -2.77 2.43
CA ILE A 44 -13.98 -3.78 2.49
C ILE A 44 -13.66 -4.98 1.60
N SER A 45 -13.12 -4.76 0.40
CA SER A 45 -12.85 -5.84 -0.56
C SER A 45 -11.42 -6.39 -0.46
N HIS A 46 -10.49 -5.61 0.10
CA HIS A 46 -9.05 -5.85 -0.06
C HIS A 46 -8.58 -7.24 0.34
N ALA A 47 -9.11 -7.81 1.43
CA ALA A 47 -8.73 -9.16 1.85
C ALA A 47 -9.10 -10.23 0.80
N LYS A 48 -10.27 -10.08 0.17
CA LYS A 48 -10.70 -10.95 -0.93
C LYS A 48 -9.87 -10.70 -2.18
N ASP A 49 -9.61 -9.43 -2.50
CA ASP A 49 -8.78 -9.04 -3.64
C ASP A 49 -7.38 -9.68 -3.55
N ILE A 50 -6.78 -9.73 -2.36
CA ILE A 50 -5.49 -10.42 -2.15
C ILE A 50 -5.63 -11.94 -2.39
N LEU A 51 -6.63 -12.59 -1.78
CA LEU A 51 -6.83 -14.03 -1.91
C LEU A 51 -7.08 -14.47 -3.35
N ASP A 52 -7.81 -13.68 -4.14
CA ASP A 52 -8.08 -14.00 -5.54
C ASP A 52 -6.86 -13.77 -6.46
N ASN A 53 -5.98 -12.81 -6.12
CA ASN A 53 -4.77 -12.52 -6.90
C ASN A 53 -3.60 -13.46 -6.59
N LEU A 54 -3.62 -14.15 -5.44
CA LEU A 54 -2.57 -15.10 -5.02
C LEU A 54 -2.92 -16.57 -5.30
N LYS A 55 -3.96 -16.83 -6.10
CA LYS A 55 -4.27 -18.16 -6.65
C LYS A 55 -3.39 -18.47 -7.85
#